data_AF-A0A5K7ZV94-F1
#
_entry.id   AF-A0A5K7ZV94-F1
#
_cell.length_a   1.000
_cell.length_b   1.000
_cell.length_c   1.000
_cell.angle_alpha   90.00
_cell.angle_beta   90.00
_cell.angle_gamma   90.00
#
_symmetry.space_group_name_H-M   'P 1'
#
loop_
_entity.id
_entity.type
_entity.pdbx_description
1 polymer ?
#
loop_
_entity_poly.entity_id
_entity_poly.type
_entity_poly.pdbx_seq_one_letter_code
_entity_poly.pdbx_strand_id
1 'polypeptide(L)' 'MWVSMLEAAGMDEAAMARWHAEFEHLAPAAHYDLLRQLGIPEREARQIQAWSRGMAKEA' A
#
# COMPACT_ATOMS: atom_id res chain seq x y z
N MET A 1 2.64 -7.57 11.77
CA MET A 1 1.26 -7.37 12.28
C MET A 1 0.31 -7.05 11.15
N TRP A 2 0.45 -5.91 10.43
CA TRP A 2 -0.49 -5.55 9.35
C TRP A 2 -0.51 -6.54 8.17
N VAL A 3 0.66 -6.92 7.64
CA VAL A 3 0.77 -7.95 6.59
C VAL A 3 0.09 -9.25 7.02
N SER A 4 0.37 -9.71 8.25
CA SER A 4 -0.26 -10.91 8.80
C SER A 4 -1.79 -10.82 8.94
N MET A 5 -2.35 -9.62 9.13
CA MET A 5 -3.79 -9.43 9.12
C MET A 5 -4.36 -9.54 7.70
N LEU A 6 -3.68 -9.00 6.70
CA LEU A 6 -4.08 -9.12 5.29
C LEU A 6 -3.96 -10.57 4.80
N GLU A 7 -2.91 -11.29 5.19
CA GLU A 7 -2.73 -12.72 4.92
C GLU A 7 -3.87 -13.53 5.56
N ALA A 8 -4.20 -13.26 6.82
CA ALA A 8 -5.32 -13.90 7.50
C ALA A 8 -6.69 -13.57 6.88
N ALA A 9 -6.80 -12.41 6.20
CA ALA A 9 -7.97 -12.05 5.40
C ALA A 9 -8.00 -12.74 4.02
N GLY A 10 -7.01 -13.58 3.70
CA GLY A 10 -6.94 -14.36 2.46
C GLY A 10 -6.24 -13.64 1.31
N MET A 11 -5.53 -12.53 1.58
CA MET A 11 -4.75 -11.85 0.55
C MET A 11 -3.40 -12.54 0.36
N ASP A 12 -3.10 -12.92 -0.88
CA ASP A 12 -1.74 -13.26 -1.31
C ASP A 12 -0.94 -11.99 -1.64
N GLU A 13 0.36 -12.14 -1.93
CA GLU A 13 1.24 -11.01 -2.26
C GLU A 13 0.73 -10.19 -3.45
N ALA A 14 0.19 -10.85 -4.47
CA ALA A 14 -0.35 -10.20 -5.65
C ALA A 14 -1.63 -9.39 -5.32
N ALA A 15 -2.48 -9.90 -4.42
CA ALA A 15 -3.65 -9.19 -3.93
C ALA A 15 -3.27 -7.98 -3.07
N MET A 16 -2.24 -8.09 -2.22
CA MET A 16 -1.73 -6.94 -1.46
C MET A 16 -1.15 -5.87 -2.37
N ALA A 17 -0.42 -6.27 -3.41
CA ALA A 17 0.08 -5.36 -4.42
C ALA A 17 -1.04 -4.60 -5.15
N ARG A 18 -2.09 -5.31 -5.59
CA ARG A 18 -3.29 -4.70 -6.17
C ARG A 18 -3.99 -3.75 -5.19
N TRP A 19 -4.11 -4.15 -3.92
CA TRP A 19 -4.70 -3.30 -2.88
C TRP A 19 -3.94 -1.98 -2.72
N HIS A 20 -2.60 -2.02 -2.69
CA HIS A 20 -1.79 -0.82 -2.64
C HIS A 20 -1.99 0.08 -3.87
N ALA A 21 -2.05 -0.50 -5.07
CA ALA A 21 -2.29 0.24 -6.31
C ALA A 21 -3.66 0.95 -6.30
N GLU A 22 -4.73 0.21 -5.96
CA GLU A 22 -6.09 0.77 -5.89
C GLU A 22 -6.23 1.82 -4.80
N PHE A 23 -5.67 1.59 -3.61
CA PHE A 23 -5.76 2.54 -2.51
C PHE A 23 -4.99 3.83 -2.82
N GLU A 24 -3.79 3.72 -3.39
CA GLU A 24 -3.02 4.88 -3.85
C GLU A 24 -3.73 5.66 -4.95
N HIS A 25 -4.39 4.96 -5.89
CA HIS A 25 -5.16 5.61 -6.97
C HIS A 25 -6.38 6.37 -6.42
N LEU A 26 -7.16 5.73 -5.55
CA LEU A 26 -8.43 6.27 -5.04
C LEU A 26 -8.23 7.33 -3.96
N ALA A 27 -7.21 7.19 -3.10
CA ALA A 27 -7.01 8.04 -1.94
C ALA A 27 -5.53 8.18 -1.54
N PRO A 28 -4.68 8.84 -2.36
CA PRO A 28 -3.24 8.91 -2.13
C PRO A 28 -2.85 9.58 -0.81
N ALA A 29 -3.63 10.58 -0.36
CA ALA A 29 -3.39 11.23 0.93
C ALA A 29 -3.65 10.28 2.11
N ALA A 30 -4.78 9.56 2.08
CA ALA A 30 -5.15 8.60 3.13
C ALA A 30 -4.21 7.39 3.15
N HIS A 31 -3.76 6.93 1.98
CA HIS A 31 -2.76 5.87 1.89
C HIS A 31 -1.44 6.29 2.55
N TYR A 32 -0.94 7.50 2.26
CA TYR A 32 0.23 8.05 2.94
C TYR A 32 0.04 8.14 4.46
N ASP A 33 -1.09 8.70 4.91
CA ASP A 33 -1.38 8.87 6.34
C ASP A 33 -1.46 7.52 7.07
N LEU A 34 -2.02 6.48 6.44
CA LEU A 34 -2.01 5.12 6.99
C LEU A 34 -0.57 4.61 7.17
N LEU A 35 0.29 4.75 6.16
CA LEU A 35 1.69 4.32 6.26
C LEU A 35 2.40 5.04 7.42
N ARG A 36 2.13 6.34 7.60
CA ARG A 36 2.67 7.12 8.71
C ARG A 36 2.15 6.64 10.07
N GLN A 37 0.87 6.29 10.18
CA GLN A 37 0.26 5.73 11.40
C GLN A 37 0.83 4.36 11.76
N LEU A 38 1.22 3.56 10.76
CA LEU A 38 1.94 2.29 10.95
C LEU A 38 3.40 2.47 11.39
N GLY A 39 3.86 3.72 11.58
CA GLY A 39 5.22 4.05 12.01
C GLY A 39 6.24 4.07 10.88
N ILE A 40 5.81 3.96 9.61
CA ILE A 40 6.72 3.97 8.46
C ILE A 40 7.28 5.37 8.26
N PRO A 41 8.63 5.55 8.21
CA PRO A 41 9.24 6.86 8.00
C PRO A 41 8.79 7.50 6.70
N GLU A 42 8.74 8.84 6.65
CA GLU A 42 8.28 9.58 5.47
C GLU A 42 8.99 9.16 4.18
N ARG A 43 10.31 9.00 4.22
CA ARG A 43 11.10 8.55 3.06
C ARG A 43 10.57 7.23 2.50
N GLU A 44 10.32 6.26 3.37
CA GLU A 44 9.85 4.94 2.98
C GLU A 44 8.38 4.97 2.55
N ALA A 45 7.52 5.73 3.24
CA ALA A 45 6.13 5.92 2.83
C ALA A 45 6.03 6.51 1.42
N ARG A 46 6.87 7.49 1.07
CA ARG A 46 6.94 8.05 -0.29
C ARG A 46 7.41 7.03 -1.33
N GLN A 47 8.34 6.13 -0.95
CA GLN A 47 8.78 5.05 -1.82
C GLN A 47 7.64 4.06 -2.10
N ILE A 48 6.87 3.68 -1.06
CA ILE A 48 5.70 2.81 -1.20
C ILE A 48 4.63 3.46 -2.09
N GLN A 49 4.33 4.75 -1.92
CA GLN A 49 3.40 5.45 -2.82
C GLN A 49 3.88 5.47 -4.28
N ALA A 50 5.17 5.69 -4.51
CA ALA A 50 5.73 5.69 -5.86
C ALA A 50 5.64 4.31 -6.51
N TRP A 51 5.97 3.25 -5.77
CA TRP A 51 5.80 1.87 -6.20
C TRP A 51 4.32 1.55 -6.50
N SER A 52 3.41 1.91 -5.60
CA SER A 52 1.96 1.68 -5.73
C SER A 52 1.38 2.33 -6.99
N ARG A 53 1.79 3.59 -7.29
CA ARG A 53 1.43 4.27 -8.54
C ARG A 53 2.00 3.62 -9.79
N GLY A 54 3.17 3.00 -9.69
CA GLY A 54 3.79 2.25 -10.79
C GLY A 54 2.99 1.00 -11.13
N MET A 55 2.50 0.30 -10.10
CA MET A 55 1.71 -0.92 -10.26
C MET A 55 0.37 -0.71 -10.97
N ALA A 56 -0.31 0.42 -10.71
CA ALA A 56 -1.55 0.77 -11.41
C ALA A 56 -1.37 0.96 -12.93
N LYS A 57 -0.12 1.11 -13.42
CA LYS A 57 0.16 1.23 -14.86
C LYS A 57 0.47 -0.11 -15.54
N GLU A 58 0.68 -1.17 -14.76
CA GLU A 58 1.08 -2.50 -15.25
C GLU A 58 -0.03 -3.56 -15.09
N ALA A 59 -1.12 -3.22 -14.40
CA ALA A 59 -2.33 -4.03 -14.23
C ALA A 59 -3.35 -3.76 -15.34
#